data_AF-A0AAV5SIM3-F1
#
_entry.id   AF-A0AAV5SIM3-F1
#
_cell.length_a   1.000
_cell.length_b   1.000
_cell.length_c   1.000
_cell.angle_alpha   90.00
_cell.angle_beta   90.00
_cell.angle_gamma   90.00
#
_symmetry.space_group_name_H-M   'P 1'
#
loop_
_entity.id
_entity.type
_entity.pdbx_description
1 polymer ?
#
loop_
_entity_poly.entity_id
_entity_poly.type
_entity_poly.pdbx_seq_one_letter_code
_entity_poly.pdbx_strand_id
1 'polypeptide(L)'
;LKEICAPVKEDLLHNPKHNGSYKGHSLIHLLKAMRNKKEHPSEWTDQMSKALGAIPDEYVTYFTRRFPELLLHVYKAMEVRSDEPPFDRYYPDEVRTKMEKKR
;
A
#
# COMPACT_ATOMS: atom_id res chain seq x y z
N LEU A 1 4.97 15.85 3.44
CA LEU A 1 4.76 14.39 3.49
C LEU A 1 5.30 13.89 4.82
N LYS A 2 4.42 13.51 5.75
CA LYS A 2 4.80 13.09 7.11
C LYS A 2 5.84 11.96 7.04
N GLU A 3 6.87 12.10 7.86
CA GLU A 3 8.13 11.38 7.72
C GLU A 3 7.94 9.86 7.84
N ILE A 4 8.11 9.17 6.71
CA ILE A 4 8.44 7.75 6.72
C ILE A 4 9.80 7.65 7.41
N CYS A 5 9.92 6.78 8.40
CA CYS A 5 11.17 6.57 9.15
C CYS A 5 12.34 6.36 8.17
N ALA A 6 13.48 7.02 8.43
CA ALA A 6 14.67 7.00 7.56
C ALA A 6 15.05 5.60 7.03
N PRO A 7 15.13 4.53 7.86
CA PRO A 7 15.42 3.18 7.38
C PRO A 7 14.38 2.63 6.40
N VAL A 8 13.10 2.90 6.63
CA VAL A 8 12.04 2.49 5.69
C VAL A 8 12.17 3.31 4.41
N LYS A 9 12.35 4.63 4.52
CA LYS A 9 12.47 5.54 3.37
C LYS A 9 13.68 5.20 2.49
N GLU A 10 14.82 4.91 3.09
CA GLU A 10 16.05 4.55 2.38
C GLU A 10 15.86 3.24 1.62
N ASP A 11 15.27 2.23 2.27
CA ASP A 11 14.95 0.99 1.58
C ASP A 11 13.93 1.21 0.44
N LEU A 12 12.87 1.99 0.67
CA LEU A 12 11.89 2.32 -0.37
C LEU A 12 12.50 3.10 -1.55
N LEU A 13 13.56 3.86 -1.32
CA LEU A 13 14.28 4.62 -2.34
C LEU A 13 15.32 3.78 -3.08
N HIS A 14 15.94 2.80 -2.40
CA HIS A 14 17.10 2.05 -2.88
C HIS A 14 16.81 0.59 -3.28
N ASN A 15 15.56 0.11 -3.16
CA ASN A 15 15.21 -1.28 -3.44
C ASN A 15 15.43 -1.65 -4.94
N PRO A 16 16.44 -2.50 -5.26
CA PRO A 16 16.76 -2.87 -6.65
C PRO A 16 15.73 -3.82 -7.27
N LYS A 17 14.83 -4.43 -6.47
CA LYS A 17 13.72 -5.25 -6.99
C LYS A 17 12.58 -4.41 -7.59
N HIS A 18 12.61 -3.09 -7.41
CA HIS A 18 11.65 -2.18 -7.99
C HIS A 18 12.37 -1.20 -8.92
N ASN A 19 12.16 -1.33 -10.23
CA ASN A 19 12.81 -0.53 -11.29
C ASN A 19 12.36 0.96 -11.33
N GLY A 20 11.90 1.52 -10.20
CA GLY A 20 11.47 2.90 -10.08
C GLY A 20 11.59 3.38 -8.64
N SER A 21 12.51 4.30 -8.36
CA SER A 21 12.67 4.92 -7.05
C SER A 21 11.33 5.44 -6.50
N TYR A 22 11.05 5.23 -5.21
CA TYR A 22 9.85 5.74 -4.56
C TYR A 22 9.75 7.26 -4.73
N LYS A 23 8.83 7.71 -5.60
CA LYS A 23 8.46 9.11 -5.69
C LYS A 23 7.53 9.41 -4.52
N GLY A 24 7.95 10.25 -3.57
CA GLY A 24 7.20 10.58 -2.34
C GLY A 24 5.74 11.00 -2.50
N HIS A 25 5.33 11.39 -3.71
CA HIS A 25 3.98 11.83 -4.05
C HIS A 25 3.16 10.76 -4.81
N SER A 26 3.71 9.58 -5.06
CA SER A 26 3.09 8.54 -5.89
C SER A 26 2.52 7.41 -5.03
N LEU A 27 1.20 7.36 -4.94
CA LEU A 27 0.45 6.31 -4.23
C LEU A 27 0.75 4.90 -4.77
N ILE A 28 0.94 4.76 -6.08
CA ILE A 28 1.29 3.47 -6.71
C ILE A 28 2.63 2.96 -6.18
N HIS A 29 3.64 3.84 -6.09
CA HIS A 29 4.93 3.45 -5.54
C HIS A 29 4.85 3.11 -4.05
N LEU A 30 4.02 3.82 -3.28
CA LEU A 30 3.77 3.49 -1.88
C LEU A 30 3.14 2.10 -1.72
N LEU A 31 2.11 1.78 -2.51
CA LEU A 31 1.45 0.47 -2.44
C LEU A 31 2.37 -0.67 -2.86
N LYS A 32 3.19 -0.49 -3.90
CA LYS A 32 4.19 -1.48 -4.32
C LYS A 32 5.25 -1.69 -3.25
N ALA A 33 5.75 -0.60 -2.66
CA ALA A 33 6.66 -0.63 -1.53
C ALA A 33 6.08 -1.41 -0.33
N MET A 34 4.82 -1.13 0.03
CA MET A 34 4.14 -1.82 1.11
C MET A 34 4.00 -3.32 0.82
N ARG A 35 3.51 -3.68 -0.37
CA ARG A 35 3.38 -5.08 -0.79
C ARG A 35 4.72 -5.81 -0.72
N ASN A 36 5.76 -5.25 -1.33
CA ASN A 36 7.08 -5.87 -1.38
C ASN A 36 7.65 -6.10 0.03
N LYS A 37 7.44 -5.15 0.94
CA LYS A 37 7.92 -5.30 2.32
C LYS A 37 7.15 -6.31 3.15
N LYS A 38 5.86 -6.45 2.90
CA LYS A 38 5.08 -7.53 3.49
C LYS A 38 5.50 -8.91 2.95
N GLU A 39 5.83 -9.02 1.66
CA GLU A 39 6.19 -10.28 1.00
C GLU A 39 7.63 -10.74 1.31
N HIS A 40 8.53 -9.83 1.71
CA HIS A 40 9.89 -10.16 2.11
C HIS A 40 10.25 -9.72 3.56
N PRO A 41 9.62 -10.32 4.60
CA PRO A 41 9.98 -10.04 6.00
C PRO A 41 11.44 -10.40 6.33
N SER A 42 12.04 -11.35 5.60
CA SER A 42 13.44 -11.75 5.77
C SER A 42 14.44 -10.65 5.42
N GLU A 43 14.03 -9.64 4.66
CA GLU A 43 14.86 -8.47 4.33
C GLU A 43 14.75 -7.36 5.38
N TRP A 44 14.07 -7.64 6.50
CA TRP A 44 13.89 -6.64 7.55
C TRP A 44 15.13 -6.55 8.43
N THR A 45 15.73 -5.36 8.48
CA THR A 45 16.70 -5.03 9.50
C THR A 45 16.01 -4.86 10.85
N ASP A 46 16.73 -5.04 11.96
CA ASP A 46 16.17 -4.89 13.31
C ASP A 46 15.51 -3.53 13.55
N GLN A 47 16.08 -2.47 12.97
CA GLN A 47 15.51 -1.12 13.03
C GLN A 47 14.19 -1.02 12.26
N MET A 48 14.10 -1.65 11.07
CA MET A 48 12.87 -1.65 10.29
C MET A 48 11.79 -2.50 10.95
N SER A 49 12.15 -3.65 11.53
CA SER A 49 11.24 -4.50 12.30
C SER A 49 10.65 -3.75 13.50
N LYS A 50 11.49 -3.04 14.27
CA LYS A 50 11.04 -2.18 15.38
C LYS A 50 10.15 -1.02 14.92
N ALA A 51 10.42 -0.45 13.75
CA ALA A 51 9.65 0.69 13.23
C ALA A 51 8.30 0.26 12.64
N LEU A 52 8.25 -0.82 11.87
CA LEU A 52 7.05 -1.32 11.19
C LEU A 52 6.16 -2.17 12.10
N GLY A 53 6.74 -2.79 13.13
CA GLY A 53 6.02 -3.68 14.04
C GLY A 53 5.65 -5.02 13.40
N ALA A 54 4.97 -5.86 14.17
CA ALA A 54 4.49 -7.17 13.76
C ALA A 54 3.42 -7.10 12.65
N ILE A 55 3.51 -8.02 11.68
CA ILE A 55 2.48 -8.25 10.67
C ILE A 55 1.39 -9.15 11.31
N PRO A 56 0.09 -8.88 11.11
CA PRO A 56 -0.51 -7.89 10.20
C PRO A 56 -0.84 -6.52 10.82
N ASP A 57 -1.19 -6.46 12.10
CA ASP A 57 -1.91 -5.31 12.66
C ASP A 57 -1.03 -4.06 12.88
N GLU A 58 0.19 -4.23 13.40
CA GLU A 58 1.10 -3.10 13.65
C GLU A 58 1.62 -2.52 12.34
N TYR A 59 1.90 -3.40 11.37
CA TYR A 59 2.30 -3.01 10.02
C TYR A 59 1.25 -2.12 9.35
N VAL A 60 -0.01 -2.55 9.32
CA VAL A 60 -1.09 -1.75 8.71
C VAL A 60 -1.28 -0.45 9.48
N THR A 61 -1.26 -0.51 10.81
CA THR A 61 -1.36 0.67 11.69
C THR A 61 -0.26 1.70 11.43
N TYR A 62 0.96 1.26 11.15
CA TYR A 62 2.08 2.16 10.84
C TYR A 62 1.79 3.04 9.62
N PHE A 63 1.26 2.45 8.55
CA PHE A 63 0.94 3.16 7.31
C PHE A 63 -0.35 3.98 7.42
N THR A 64 -1.41 3.43 8.02
CA THR A 64 -2.70 4.15 8.16
C THR A 64 -2.59 5.35 9.10
N ARG A 65 -1.73 5.31 10.13
CA ARG A 65 -1.46 6.50 10.98
C ARG A 65 -0.73 7.61 10.23
N ARG A 66 0.17 7.28 9.31
CA ARG A 66 0.99 8.26 8.56
C ARG A 66 0.28 8.80 7.32
N PHE A 67 -0.55 7.96 6.70
CA PHE A 67 -1.35 8.27 5.53
C PHE A 67 -2.82 7.94 5.82
N PRO A 68 -3.51 8.79 6.61
CA PRO A 68 -4.89 8.51 7.04
C PRO A 68 -5.87 8.38 5.87
N GLU A 69 -5.63 9.10 4.78
CA GLU A 69 -6.49 9.07 3.59
C GLU A 69 -6.08 7.98 2.58
N LEU A 70 -5.02 7.22 2.85
CA LEU A 70 -4.50 6.20 1.91
C LEU A 70 -5.57 5.19 1.52
N LEU A 71 -6.20 4.56 2.51
CA LEU A 71 -7.18 3.52 2.25
C LEU A 71 -8.39 4.08 1.49
N LEU A 72 -8.89 5.24 1.90
CA LEU A 72 -10.04 5.87 1.26
C LEU A 72 -9.75 6.28 -0.20
N HIS A 73 -8.57 6.85 -0.46
CA HIS A 73 -8.18 7.21 -1.82
C HIS A 73 -7.98 5.99 -2.70
N VAL A 74 -7.32 4.95 -2.18
CA VAL A 74 -7.10 3.71 -2.94
C VAL A 74 -8.42 3.01 -3.21
N TYR A 75 -9.32 2.95 -2.22
CA TYR A 75 -10.66 2.40 -2.40
C TYR A 75 -11.40 3.10 -3.54
N LYS A 76 -11.53 4.43 -3.48
CA LYS A 76 -12.20 5.20 -4.54
C LYS A 76 -11.54 5.05 -5.90
N ALA A 77 -10.21 5.05 -5.95
CA ALA A 77 -9.47 4.89 -7.20
C ALA A 77 -9.66 3.49 -7.82
N MET A 78 -9.79 2.46 -6.98
CA MET A 78 -9.93 1.07 -7.41
C MET A 78 -11.39 0.67 -7.70
N GLU A 79 -12.38 1.51 -7.40
CA GLU A 79 -13.78 1.28 -7.82
C GLU A 79 -13.89 1.03 -9.33
N VAL A 80 -13.04 1.65 -10.15
CA VAL A 80 -13.02 1.44 -11.62
C VAL A 80 -12.72 -0.01 -12.02
N ARG A 81 -12.11 -0.80 -11.13
CA ARG A 81 -11.82 -2.24 -11.30
C ARG A 81 -12.63 -3.12 -10.35
N SER A 82 -13.69 -2.58 -9.75
CA SER A 82 -14.51 -3.31 -8.77
C SER A 82 -15.24 -4.52 -9.36
N ASP A 83 -15.41 -4.59 -10.68
CA ASP A 83 -15.99 -5.71 -11.42
C ASP A 83 -15.05 -6.93 -11.51
N GLU A 84 -13.75 -6.78 -11.26
CA GLU A 84 -12.83 -7.92 -11.35
C GLU A 84 -12.97 -8.85 -10.12
N PRO A 85 -12.93 -10.19 -10.28
CA PRO A 85 -13.17 -11.15 -9.20
C PRO A 85 -12.35 -10.97 -7.90
N PRO A 86 -11.08 -10.51 -7.94
CA PRO A 86 -10.32 -10.25 -6.71
C PRO A 86 -10.94 -9.17 -5.81
N PHE A 87 -11.79 -8.29 -6.37
CA PHE A 87 -12.37 -7.15 -5.67
C PHE A 87 -13.75 -7.42 -5.07
N ASP A 88 -14.35 -8.59 -5.33
CA ASP A 88 -15.70 -8.96 -4.89
C ASP A 88 -15.91 -8.85 -3.38
N ARG A 89 -14.87 -9.12 -2.59
CA ARG A 89 -14.93 -9.04 -1.12
C ARG A 89 -14.79 -7.61 -0.58
N TYR A 90 -14.41 -6.66 -1.41
CA TYR A 90 -14.10 -5.29 -1.00
C TYR A 90 -15.16 -4.29 -1.46
N TYR A 91 -15.91 -4.57 -2.53
CA TYR A 91 -16.94 -3.68 -3.04
C TYR A 91 -18.33 -4.35 -3.02
N PRO A 92 -19.37 -3.64 -2.58
CA PRO A 92 -20.73 -4.13 -2.67
C PRO A 92 -21.18 -4.20 -4.13
N ASP A 93 -22.15 -5.07 -4.44
CA ASP A 93 -22.67 -5.28 -5.80
C ASP A 93 -23.18 -4.00 -6.44
N GLU A 94 -23.71 -3.07 -5.66
CA GLU A 94 -24.14 -1.74 -6.12
C GLU A 94 -23.03 -0.94 -6.79
N VAL A 95 -21.78 -1.06 -6.30
CA VAL A 95 -20.62 -0.38 -6.87
C VAL A 95 -20.12 -1.16 -8.08
N ARG A 96 -20.04 -2.49 -7.96
CA ARG A 96 -19.55 -3.39 -9.01
C ARG A 96 -20.39 -3.30 -10.29
N THR A 97 -21.71 -3.38 -10.13
CA THR A 97 -22.69 -3.32 -11.25
C THR A 97 -22.79 -1.94 -11.89
N LYS A 98 -22.55 -0.85 -11.13
CA LYS A 98 -22.49 0.51 -11.69
C LYS A 98 -21.31 0.67 -12.64
N MET A 99 -20.17 0.06 -12.31
CA MET A 99 -18.94 0.20 -13.09
C MET A 99 -18.92 -0.71 -14.31
N GLU A 100 -19.50 -1.92 -14.24
CA GLU A 100 -19.72 -2.79 -15.40
C GLU A 100 -20.53 -2.09 -16.50
N LYS A 101 -21.61 -1.39 -16.13
CA LYS A 101 -22.48 -0.67 -17.07
C LYS A 101 -21.88 0.60 -17.66
N LYS A 102 -20.78 1.09 -17.10
CA LYS A 102 -20.12 2.34 -17.52
C LYS A 102 -19.00 2.10 -18.55
N ARG A 103 -18.70 0.83 -18.84
CA ARG A 103 -17.65 0.40 -19.78
C ARG A 103 -18.22 0.07 -21.15
#